data_AF-A0A355DPX9-F1
#
_entry.id   AF-A0A355DPX9-F1
#
_cell.length_a   1.000
_cell.length_b   1.000
_cell.length_c   1.000
_cell.angle_alpha   90.00
_cell.angle_beta   90.00
_cell.angle_gamma   90.00
#
_symmetry.space_group_name_H-M   'P 1'
#
loop_
_entity.id
_entity.type
_entity.pdbx_description
1 polymer ?
#
loop_
_entity_poly.entity_id
_entity_poly.type
_entity_poly.pdbx_seq_one_letter_code
_entity_poly.pdbx_strand_id
1 'polypeptide(L)' 'FKASRRGDVKAVRRLQKTLIRSWSAKCLAVRRVTQDNQGKKTAGVDGIKSLTPNQRLNLVNELILSDKAKPTRRVW' A
#
# COMPACT_ATOMS: atom_id res chain seq x y z
N PHE A 1 4.49 7.70 -16.93
CA PHE A 1 4.27 7.32 -18.35
C PHE A 1 5.35 7.85 -19.30
N LYS A 2 5.85 9.10 -19.17
CA LYS A 2 6.87 9.67 -20.07
C LYS A 2 8.14 8.81 -20.25
N ALA A 3 8.72 8.30 -19.16
CA ALA A 3 9.91 7.44 -19.21
C ALA A 3 9.63 6.10 -19.93
N SER A 4 8.47 5.49 -19.68
CA SER A 4 8.02 4.27 -20.37
C SER A 4 7.81 4.50 -21.86
N ARG A 5 7.17 5.63 -22.25
CA ARG A 5 6.99 6.00 -23.67
C ARG A 5 8.30 6.18 -24.44
N ARG A 6 9.39 6.52 -23.75
CA ARG A 6 10.74 6.64 -24.34
C ARG A 6 11.54 5.34 -24.33
N GLY A 7 10.96 4.24 -23.85
CA GLY A 7 11.67 2.96 -23.70
C GLY A 7 12.71 2.93 -22.58
N ASP A 8 12.76 3.93 -21.71
CA ASP A 8 13.76 4.01 -20.64
C ASP A 8 13.35 3.17 -19.42
N VAL A 9 13.57 1.86 -19.53
CA VAL A 9 13.23 0.88 -18.49
C VAL A 9 13.99 1.15 -17.19
N LYS A 10 15.24 1.63 -17.26
CA LYS A 10 16.04 1.94 -16.06
C LYS A 10 15.45 3.11 -15.29
N ALA A 11 15.03 4.18 -15.96
CA ALA A 11 14.36 5.30 -15.31
C ALA A 11 12.98 4.90 -14.76
N VAL A 12 12.21 4.08 -15.48
CA VAL A 12 10.92 3.57 -14.97
C VAL A 12 11.11 2.82 -13.65
N ARG A 13 12.06 1.88 -13.58
CA ARG A 13 12.33 1.13 -12.34
C ARG A 13 12.78 2.03 -11.20
N ARG A 14 13.62 3.04 -11.46
CA ARG A 14 14.01 4.03 -10.45
C ARG A 14 12.81 4.82 -9.93
N LEU A 15 11.97 5.35 -10.83
CA LEU A 15 10.78 6.09 -10.46
C LEU A 15 9.78 5.24 -9.66
N GLN A 16 9.58 3.98 -10.05
CA GLN A 16 8.75 3.05 -9.28
C GLN A 16 9.31 2.83 -7.87
N LYS A 17 10.62 2.61 -7.74
CA LYS A 17 11.29 2.46 -6.42
C LYS A 17 11.16 3.71 -5.56
N THR A 18 11.23 4.90 -6.15
CA THR A 18 11.02 6.18 -5.45
C THR A 18 9.57 6.32 -5.01
N LEU A 19 8.62 6.05 -5.91
CA LEU A 19 7.19 6.16 -5.62
C LEU A 19 6.79 5.24 -4.47
N ILE A 20 7.23 3.98 -4.51
CA ILE A 20 6.93 2.98 -3.47
C ILE A 20 7.47 3.39 -2.09
N ARG A 21 8.59 4.12 -2.04
CA ARG A 21 9.20 4.60 -0.79
C ARG A 21 8.63 5.94 -0.31
N SER A 22 7.93 6.67 -1.17
CA SER A 22 7.41 7.99 -0.85
C SER A 22 6.35 7.92 0.25
N TRP A 23 6.46 8.81 1.24
CA TRP A 23 5.49 8.94 2.32
C TRP A 23 4.07 9.21 1.79
N SER A 24 3.93 10.08 0.79
CA SER A 24 2.62 10.40 0.19
C SER A 24 1.97 9.18 -0.46
N ALA A 25 2.76 8.31 -1.10
CA ALA A 25 2.26 7.08 -1.69
C ALA A 25 1.79 6.09 -0.60
N LYS A 26 2.53 5.98 0.51
CA LYS A 26 2.13 5.17 1.67
C LYS A 26 0.82 5.69 2.28
N CYS A 27 0.66 6.99 2.44
CA CYS A 27 -0.58 7.61 2.92
C CYS A 27 -1.78 7.27 2.03
N LEU A 28 -1.63 7.38 0.71
CA LEU A 28 -2.68 7.01 -0.24
C LEU A 28 -3.02 5.51 -0.16
N ALA A 29 -2.01 4.64 -0.04
CA ALA A 29 -2.22 3.21 0.10
C ALA A 29 -2.99 2.85 1.37
N VAL A 30 -2.58 3.41 2.52
CA VAL A 30 -3.27 3.21 3.81
C VAL A 30 -4.70 3.72 3.75
N ARG A 31 -4.92 4.92 3.19
CA ARG A 31 -6.27 5.46 3.00
C ARG A 31 -7.14 4.53 2.17
N ARG A 32 -6.63 4.06 1.02
CA ARG A 32 -7.38 3.17 0.12
C ARG A 32 -7.84 1.91 0.85
N VAL A 33 -6.93 1.24 1.57
CA VAL A 33 -7.23 -0.01 2.28
C VAL A 33 -8.19 0.19 3.44
N THR A 34 -8.01 1.25 4.22
CA THR A 34 -8.72 1.45 5.49
C THR A 34 -10.01 2.26 5.36
N GLN A 35 -10.19 3.02 4.28
CA GLN A 35 -11.32 3.95 4.12
C GLN A 35 -12.09 3.82 2.81
N ASP A 36 -11.44 3.51 1.69
CA ASP A 36 -12.10 3.62 0.39
C ASP A 36 -12.51 2.25 -0.18
N ASN A 37 -11.82 1.18 0.19
CA ASN A 37 -12.12 -0.18 -0.26
C ASN A 37 -13.46 -0.67 0.30
N GLN A 38 -14.20 -1.45 -0.49
CA GLN A 38 -15.49 -2.04 -0.10
C GLN A 38 -15.36 -2.91 1.18
N GLY A 39 -14.26 -3.68 1.29
CA GLY A 39 -13.96 -4.54 2.42
C GLY A 39 -13.40 -3.85 3.67
N LYS A 40 -13.35 -2.51 3.74
CA LYS A 40 -12.73 -1.74 4.84
C LYS A 40 -13.26 -2.04 6.26
N LYS A 41 -14.48 -2.58 6.35
CA LYS A 41 -15.13 -2.94 7.63
C LYS A 41 -14.86 -4.39 8.05
N THR A 42 -14.30 -5.20 7.15
CA THR A 42 -14.00 -6.61 7.39
C THR A 42 -12.57 -6.74 7.87
N ALA A 43 -12.37 -7.47 8.97
CA ALA A 43 -11.02 -7.77 9.44
C ALA A 43 -10.31 -8.67 8.43
N GLY A 44 -9.08 -8.30 8.07
CA GLY A 44 -8.21 -9.08 7.19
C GLY A 44 -7.58 -10.27 7.93
N VAL A 45 -6.51 -10.82 7.34
CA VAL A 45 -5.68 -11.87 7.97
C VAL A 45 -4.99 -11.36 9.25
N ASP A 46 -4.80 -10.05 9.34
CA ASP A 46 -4.24 -9.34 10.49
C ASP A 46 -5.25 -9.14 11.64
N GLY A 47 -6.55 -9.38 11.41
CA GLY A 47 -7.60 -9.18 12.41
C GLY A 47 -7.95 -7.70 12.66
N ILE A 48 -7.32 -6.76 11.96
CA ILE A 48 -7.44 -5.33 12.20
C ILE A 48 -8.61 -4.74 11.38
N LYS A 49 -9.46 -3.93 12.02
CA LYS A 49 -10.54 -3.17 11.37
C LYS A 49 -10.84 -1.88 12.13
N SER A 50 -11.56 -0.95 11.49
CA SER A 50 -12.07 0.28 12.12
C SER A 50 -10.98 1.16 12.78
N LEU A 51 -9.92 1.49 12.03
CA LEU A 51 -8.79 2.27 12.52
C LEU A 51 -9.10 3.75 12.75
N THR A 52 -8.63 4.28 13.89
CA THR A 52 -8.65 5.72 14.20
C THR A 52 -7.64 6.48 13.32
N PRO A 53 -7.77 7.82 13.20
CA PRO A 53 -6.80 8.62 12.45
C PRO A 53 -5.35 8.44 12.90
N ASN A 54 -5.09 8.40 14.21
CA ASN A 54 -3.74 8.22 14.76
C ASN A 54 -3.18 6.83 14.43
N GLN A 55 -4.00 5.77 14.54
CA GLN A 55 -3.58 4.43 14.16
C GLN A 55 -3.26 4.31 12.66
N ARG A 56 -3.97 5.06 11.80
CA ARG A 56 -3.64 5.12 10.36
C ARG A 56 -2.29 5.79 10.11
N LEU A 57 -1.96 6.85 10.83
CA LEU A 57 -0.65 7.50 10.72
C LEU A 57 0.48 6.57 11.19
N ASN A 58 0.27 5.83 12.28
CA ASN A 58 1.23 4.81 12.71
C ASN A 58 1.42 3.74 11.63
N LEU A 59 0.34 3.26 11.01
CA LEU A 59 0.40 2.28 9.93
C LEU A 59 1.19 2.79 8.72
N VAL A 60 1.11 4.09 8.38
CA VAL A 60 1.92 4.70 7.31
C VAL A 60 3.41 4.59 7.62
N ASN A 61 3.79 4.86 8.87
CA ASN A 61 5.19 4.82 9.31
C ASN A 61 5.72 3.38 9.36
N GLU A 62 4.89 2.43 9.78
CA GLU A 62 5.22 1.00 9.88
C GLU A 62 5.17 0.26 8.53
N LEU A 63 4.53 0.85 7.50
CA LEU A 63 4.37 0.19 6.20
C LEU A 63 5.73 -0.02 5.51
N ILE A 64 6.18 -1.28 5.54
CA ILE A 64 7.38 -1.77 4.85
C ILE A 64 6.95 -2.80 3.82
N LEU A 65 7.31 -2.57 2.56
CA LEU A 65 7.07 -3.52 1.48
C LEU A 65 8.25 -4.48 1.41
N SER A 66 8.08 -5.65 2.04
CA SER A 66 9.02 -6.78 1.96
C SER A 66 8.60 -7.76 0.86
N ASP A 67 9.52 -8.63 0.46
CA ASP A 67 9.34 -9.53 -0.68
C ASP A 67 8.42 -10.74 -0.39
N LYS A 68 8.05 -10.95 0.90
CA LYS A 68 7.23 -12.08 1.33
C LYS A 68 5.93 -11.60 1.97
N ALA A 69 4.82 -11.77 1.24
CA ALA A 69 3.49 -11.54 1.75
C ALA A 69 2.95 -12.77 2.50
N LYS A 70 2.04 -12.55 3.45
CA LYS A 70 1.27 -13.63 4.08
C LYS A 70 0.30 -14.24 3.05
N PRO A 71 0.01 -15.55 3.12
CA PRO A 71 -0.95 -16.19 2.24
C PRO A 71 -2.35 -15.59 2.40
N THR A 72 -3.13 -15.59 1.32
CA THR A 72 -4.50 -15.08 1.30
C THR A 72 -5.45 -16.03 2.05
N ARG A 73 -6.40 -15.48 2.82
CA ARG A 73 -7.47 -16.27 3.45
C ARG A 73 -8.60 -16.50 2.44
N ARG A 74 -8.97 -17.77 2.20
CA ARG A 74 -10.13 -18.14 1.38
C ARG A 74 -11.42 -17.89 2.17
N VAL A 75 -12.41 -17.29 1.51
CA VAL A 75 -13.77 -17.08 2.02
C VAL A 75 -14.71 -17.86 1.13
N TRP A 76 -15.60 -18.66 1.72
CA TRP A 76 -16.62 -19.47 1.03
C TRP A 76 -17.97 -18.77 1.07
#